data_AF-A0A6B3IA76-F1
#
_entry.id   AF-A0A6B3IA76-F1
#
_cell.length_a   1.000
_cell.length_b   1.000
_cell.length_c   1.000
_cell.angle_alpha   90.00
_cell.angle_beta   90.00
_cell.angle_gamma   90.00
#
_symmetry.space_group_name_H-M   'P 1'
#
loop_
_entity.id
_entity.type
_entity.pdbx_description
1 polymer ?
#
loop_
_entity_poly.entity_id
_entity_poly.type
_entity_poly.pdbx_seq_one_letter_code
_entity_poly.pdbx_strand_id
1 'polypeptide(L)'
;MPQHVPPPLLHAAAPQGQGPVSPRVSASPRRIVFLAHRDLGNPAAGGSELLVDQLALGLTERGHDVTLLCGGRAAQRPYRVVSAGSQL
;
A
#
# COMPACT_ATOMS: atom_id res chain seq x y z
N MET A 1 -14.49 31.24 13.89
CA MET A 1 -14.50 29.77 13.95
C MET A 1 -13.16 29.33 14.51
N PRO A 2 -13.15 28.56 15.62
CA PRO A 2 -11.97 28.37 16.45
C PRO A 2 -10.84 27.62 15.72
N GLN A 3 -9.69 28.26 15.74
CA GLN A 3 -8.35 27.72 15.48
C GLN A 3 -8.08 26.47 16.32
N HIS A 4 -7.98 25.31 15.68
CA HIS A 4 -7.62 24.05 16.31
C HIS A 4 -6.10 24.02 16.56
N VAL A 5 -5.72 24.12 17.83
CA VAL A 5 -4.35 23.97 18.37
C VAL A 5 -4.02 22.45 18.43
N PRO A 6 -2.75 22.02 18.18
CA PRO A 6 -2.44 20.63 17.86
C PRO A 6 -2.49 19.67 19.06
N PRO A 7 -2.76 18.36 18.84
CA PRO A 7 -2.63 17.36 19.88
C PRO A 7 -1.15 17.12 20.27
N PRO A 8 -0.89 16.64 21.49
CA PRO A 8 0.44 16.65 22.08
C PRO A 8 1.41 15.71 21.36
N LEU A 9 2.70 16.04 21.46
CA LEU A 9 3.82 15.26 20.97
C LEU A 9 3.62 13.78 21.34
N LEU A 10 3.50 12.94 20.32
CA LEU A 10 3.55 11.49 20.45
C LEU A 10 4.87 11.14 21.15
N HIS A 11 4.83 10.91 22.46
CA HIS A 11 5.82 10.04 23.07
C HIS A 11 5.64 8.71 22.35
N ALA A 12 6.59 8.35 21.50
CA ALA A 12 6.66 7.02 20.95
C ALA A 12 6.67 6.07 22.15
N ALA A 13 5.53 5.42 22.41
CA ALA A 13 5.45 4.37 23.40
C ALA A 13 6.54 3.36 23.00
N ALA A 14 7.47 3.11 23.91
CA ALA A 14 8.39 1.99 23.77
C ALA A 14 7.54 0.75 23.43
N PRO A 15 7.98 -0.12 22.51
CA PRO A 15 7.17 -1.23 22.03
C PRO A 15 6.86 -2.16 23.20
N GLN A 16 5.68 -1.99 23.80
CA GLN A 16 5.17 -2.88 24.83
C GLN A 16 4.43 -4.01 24.11
N GLY A 17 5.00 -5.21 24.22
CA GLY A 17 4.37 -6.45 23.78
C GLY A 17 5.02 -7.07 22.55
N GLN A 18 6.18 -7.68 22.74
CA GLN A 18 6.47 -8.91 21.98
C GLN A 18 5.47 -9.97 22.47
N GLY A 19 4.26 -9.98 21.90
CA GLY A 19 3.44 -11.20 21.89
C GLY A 19 4.25 -12.32 21.23
N PRO A 20 3.91 -13.61 21.45
CA PRO A 20 4.64 -14.71 20.84
C PRO A 20 4.77 -14.40 19.35
N VAL A 21 6.01 -14.26 18.89
CA VAL A 21 6.32 -14.11 17.47
C VAL A 21 5.79 -15.39 16.86
N SER A 22 4.56 -15.33 16.32
CA SER A 22 4.01 -16.45 15.56
C SER A 22 5.12 -16.80 14.58
N PRO A 23 5.57 -18.07 14.55
CA PRO A 23 6.65 -18.45 13.66
C PRO A 23 6.28 -17.86 12.31
N ARG A 24 7.20 -17.10 11.70
CA ARG A 24 7.04 -16.66 10.32
C ARG A 24 6.93 -17.97 9.56
N VAL A 25 5.71 -18.47 9.39
CA VAL A 25 5.41 -19.50 8.43
C VAL A 25 6.07 -18.94 7.19
N SER A 26 7.03 -19.67 6.63
CA SER A 26 7.53 -19.40 5.29
C SER A 26 6.29 -19.52 4.39
N ALA A 27 5.55 -18.42 4.33
CA ALA A 27 4.28 -18.37 3.67
C ALA A 27 4.66 -18.54 2.22
N SER A 28 4.30 -19.70 1.66
CA SER A 28 4.40 -19.95 0.23
C SER A 28 3.95 -18.70 -0.52
N PRO A 29 4.66 -18.28 -1.58
CA PRO A 29 4.28 -17.13 -2.38
C PRO A 29 2.76 -17.09 -2.60
N ARG A 30 2.12 -15.99 -2.20
CA ARG A 30 0.68 -15.79 -2.37
C ARG A 30 0.43 -14.87 -3.56
N ARG A 31 -0.72 -15.05 -4.21
CA ARG A 31 -1.24 -14.10 -5.20
C ARG A 31 -2.11 -13.07 -4.50
N ILE A 32 -1.78 -11.79 -4.67
CA ILE A 32 -2.44 -10.68 -4.00
C ILE A 32 -2.83 -9.63 -5.04
N VAL A 33 -4.09 -9.21 -5.04
CA VAL A 33 -4.57 -8.15 -5.94
C VAL A 33 -5.01 -6.95 -5.11
N PHE A 34 -4.40 -5.80 -5.39
CA PHE A 34 -4.91 -4.50 -4.93
C PHE A 34 -5.87 -3.96 -5.98
N LEU A 35 -7.07 -3.56 -5.55
CA LEU A 35 -8.00 -2.80 -6.38
C LEU A 35 -7.98 -1.35 -5.91
N ALA A 36 -7.59 -0.44 -6.81
CA ALA A 36 -7.56 0.97 -6.53
C ALA A 36 -8.29 1.76 -7.63
N HIS A 37 -8.76 2.96 -7.30
CA HIS A 37 -9.36 3.82 -8.29
C HIS A 37 -8.35 4.26 -9.35
N ARG A 38 -7.13 4.59 -8.92
CA ARG A 38 -6.05 5.10 -9.78
C ARG A 38 -4.72 4.42 -9.43
N ASP A 39 -3.80 4.44 -10.37
CA ASP A 39 -2.38 4.20 -10.13
C ASP A 39 -1.67 5.52 -9.76
N LEU A 40 -0.49 5.42 -9.15
CA LEU A 40 0.36 6.56 -8.78
C LEU A 40 0.89 7.34 -10.00
N GLY A 41 0.83 6.77 -11.21
CA GLY A 41 1.06 7.50 -12.46
C GLY A 41 -0.06 8.48 -12.85
N ASN A 42 -1.23 8.44 -12.20
CA ASN A 42 -2.31 9.39 -12.45
C ASN A 42 -2.01 10.75 -11.79
N PRO A 43 -2.18 11.89 -12.48
CA PRO A 43 -1.94 13.21 -11.91
C PRO A 43 -2.73 13.54 -10.64
N ALA A 44 -3.90 12.91 -10.44
CA ALA A 44 -4.75 13.06 -9.26
C ALA A 44 -4.49 12.00 -8.17
N ALA A 45 -3.40 11.24 -8.26
CA ALA A 45 -3.00 10.30 -7.22
C ALA A 45 -2.69 11.02 -5.89
N GLY A 46 -3.03 10.39 -4.77
CA GLY A 46 -2.83 10.94 -3.44
C GLY A 46 -2.34 9.90 -2.44
N GLY A 47 -2.66 10.11 -1.16
CA GLY A 47 -2.13 9.29 -0.06
C GLY A 47 -2.52 7.81 -0.14
N SER A 48 -3.71 7.49 -0.66
CA SER A 48 -4.16 6.12 -0.87
C SER A 48 -3.31 5.38 -1.89
N GLU A 49 -2.97 6.03 -3.01
CA GLU A 49 -2.15 5.44 -4.06
C GLU A 49 -0.71 5.25 -3.59
N LEU A 50 -0.17 6.19 -2.80
CA LEU A 50 1.14 6.04 -2.15
C LEU A 50 1.16 4.85 -1.17
N LEU A 51 0.12 4.70 -0.35
CA LEU A 51 0.02 3.57 0.58
C LEU A 51 -0.04 2.23 -0.16
N VAL A 52 -0.88 2.15 -1.20
CA VAL A 52 -1.00 0.93 -2.03
C VAL A 52 0.34 0.59 -2.69
N ASP A 53 1.05 1.59 -3.24
CA ASP A 53 2.36 1.38 -3.86
C ASP A 53 3.38 0.81 -2.87
N GLN A 54 3.48 1.38 -1.67
CA GLN A 54 4.41 0.91 -0.63
C GLN A 54 4.08 -0.50 -0.13
N LEU A 55 2.79 -0.81 0.03
CA LEU A 55 2.35 -2.15 0.41
C LEU A 55 2.62 -3.17 -0.70
N ALA A 56 2.33 -2.83 -1.95
CA ALA A 56 2.55 -3.70 -3.10
C ALA A 56 4.04 -3.98 -3.31
N LEU A 57 4.89 -2.95 -3.21
CA LEU A 57 6.34 -3.08 -3.26
C LEU A 57 6.84 -4.01 -2.15
N GLY A 58 6.47 -3.73 -0.90
CA GLY A 58 6.90 -4.53 0.24
C GLY A 58 6.45 -6.00 0.17
N LEU A 59 5.26 -6.27 -0.36
CA LEU A 59 4.78 -7.65 -0.56
C LEU A 59 5.52 -8.35 -1.71
N THR A 60 5.86 -7.61 -2.77
CA THR A 60 6.65 -8.12 -3.90
C THR A 60 8.08 -8.47 -3.45
N GLU A 61 8.73 -7.61 -2.67
CA GLU A 61 10.05 -7.86 -2.08
C GLU A 61 10.06 -9.07 -1.14
N ARG A 62 8.93 -9.37 -0.50
CA ARG A 62 8.74 -10.58 0.32
C ARG A 62 8.46 -11.84 -0.52
N GLY A 63 8.46 -11.74 -1.85
CA GLY A 63 8.30 -12.86 -2.77
C GLY A 63 6.84 -13.22 -3.08
N HIS A 64 5.89 -12.32 -2.85
CA HIS A 64 4.50 -12.52 -3.27
C HIS A 64 4.27 -12.09 -4.72
N ASP A 65 3.30 -12.72 -5.38
CA ASP A 65 2.85 -12.35 -6.72
C ASP A 65 1.77 -11.27 -6.59
N VAL A 66 2.16 -10.02 -6.80
CA VAL A 66 1.32 -8.85 -6.57
C VAL A 66 0.87 -8.24 -7.88
N THR A 67 -0.43 -7.95 -7.98
CA THR A 67 -1.01 -7.16 -9.07
C THR A 67 -1.80 -5.97 -8.52
N LEU A 68 -1.59 -4.79 -9.09
CA LEU A 68 -2.48 -3.63 -8.96
C LEU A 68 -3.46 -3.62 -10.14
N LEU A 69 -4.75 -3.67 -9.86
CA LEU A 69 -5.83 -3.40 -10.80
C LEU A 69 -6.35 -1.99 -10.54
N CYS A 70 -6.25 -1.10 -11.52
CA CYS A 70 -6.62 0.30 -11.37
C CYS A 70 -7.36 0.87 -12.58
N GLY A 71 -8.06 1.99 -12.39
CA GLY A 71 -8.56 2.78 -13.51
C GLY A 71 -7.44 3.49 -14.27
N GLY A 72 -7.74 3.96 -15.49
CA GLY A 72 -6.83 4.78 -16.28
C GLY A 72 -5.62 4.00 -16.81
N ARG A 73 -4.51 4.69 -17.05
CA ARG A 73 -3.30 4.10 -17.63
C ARG A 73 -2.50 3.33 -16.56
N ALA A 74 -2.10 2.10 -16.89
CA ALA A 74 -1.17 1.34 -16.08
C ALA A 74 0.27 1.86 -16.27
N ALA A 75 0.91 2.35 -15.20
CA ALA A 75 2.33 2.69 -15.23
C ALA A 75 3.22 1.46 -14.96
N GLN A 76 4.48 1.53 -15.39
CA GLN A 76 5.46 0.48 -15.12
C GLN A 76 5.90 0.52 -13.66
N ARG A 77 5.90 -0.66 -13.00
CA ARG A 77 6.30 -0.85 -11.60
C ARG A 77 7.04 -2.20 -11.43
N PRO A 78 7.73 -2.41 -10.28
CA PRO A 78 8.33 -3.70 -9.93
C PRO A 78 7.32 -4.83 -9.71
N TYR A 79 6.04 -4.49 -9.55
CA TYR A 79 4.90 -5.40 -9.53
C TYR A 79 3.99 -5.16 -10.72
N ARG A 80 3.10 -6.11 -11.01
CA ARG A 80 2.24 -6.02 -12.18
C ARG A 80 1.16 -4.95 -11.98
N VAL A 81 0.95 -4.09 -12.98
CA VAL A 81 -0.15 -3.12 -12.99
C VAL A 81 -1.05 -3.39 -14.20
N VAL A 82 -2.36 -3.42 -13.98
CA VAL A 82 -3.38 -3.70 -14.99
C VAL A 82 -4.41 -2.58 -14.98
N SER A 83 -4.66 -2.02 -16.16
CA SER A 83 -5.79 -1.12 -16.35
C SER A 83 -7.09 -1.92 -16.40
N ALA A 84 -8.06 -1.53 -15.58
CA ALA A 84 -9.45 -1.97 -15.66
C ALA A 84 -10.27 -1.13 -16.67
N GLY A 85 -9.63 -0.24 -17.42
CA GLY A 85 -10.30 0.80 -18.22
C GLY A 85 -10.65 2.04 -17.39
N SER A 86 -11.59 2.86 -17.88
CA SER A 86 -11.92 4.24 -17.45
C SER A 86 -11.03 5.35 -18.04
N GLN A 87 -11.63 6.53 -18.23
CA GLN A 87 -11.02 7.73 -18.83
C GLN A 87 -10.36 8.68 -17.80
N LEU A 88 -10.25 8.24 -16.54
CA LEU A 88 -9.74 9.06 -15.43
C LEU A 88 -8.21 9.03 -15.32
#